data_AF-A0A1C7MIL4-F1
#
_entry.id   AF-A0A1C7MIL4-F1
#
_cell.length_a   1.000
_cell.length_b   1.000
_cell.length_c   1.000
_cell.angle_alpha   90.00
_cell.angle_beta   90.00
_cell.angle_gamma   90.00
#
_symmetry.space_group_name_H-M   'P 1'
#
loop_
_entity.id
_entity.type
_entity.pdbx_description
1 polymer ?
#
loop_
_entity_poly.entity_id
_entity_poly.type
_entity_poly.pdbx_seq_one_letter_code
_entity_poly.pdbx_strand_id
1 'polypeptide(L)'
;MDAQAPVSAAFDPTGLLTNKQGQEQQMQYFWRLVVEYVEADIGLPGDHLGELGSGPSQEEKEPTRFGYAGLGRVLDIQRFKGTKKIAELMAYPIQYYPGPGGVQGLKERLVQRGKKWVELAGGMHHVAYRGLAFRFKDTGYLRHSVNSRIMVDRKTFADIVPNYPKLPHVTKTLSGQDIDRHALRANSVAATSVMIPSAETRELTEDELMLTSPIVYGFSFADKQWLEFAIERVELFQWNDEAFEQLVVPPKQKLVLKTLVESHNTGAAAKFDDFISGKGHGLVINLFGNPGTGKSLTAEAMSEYVRKPLYVVGAADLGTNADVLDHNLTTIFKMTAAWGAVVLIDEADVFLEERSLAFLERNAMVAVFLRQLEYFRGILFLTTNRVRVFDEAFQSRIHKVNGDSPDGGLTKDELHVLAEKKVNGRQIKNVVKTAGALAVGRQEKLTFDHLIQVLDLMEQFDTTHVMYQ
;
A
#
# COMPACT_ATOMS: atom_id res chain seq x y z
N MET A 1 -21.25 60.00 -18.03
CA MET A 1 -22.21 58.99 -17.54
C MET A 1 -21.44 57.77 -17.10
N ASP A 2 -22.08 56.95 -16.27
CA ASP A 2 -21.67 55.63 -15.76
C ASP A 2 -20.36 55.57 -14.97
N ALA A 3 -20.53 55.33 -13.66
CA ALA A 3 -19.45 55.19 -12.71
C ALA A 3 -18.93 53.74 -12.70
N GLN A 4 -17.62 53.57 -12.80
CA GLN A 4 -16.98 52.33 -12.35
C GLN A 4 -16.97 52.33 -10.82
N ALA A 5 -17.80 51.47 -10.22
CA ALA A 5 -17.82 51.29 -8.77
C ALA A 5 -16.47 50.76 -8.27
N PRO A 6 -15.96 51.20 -7.10
CA PRO A 6 -14.79 50.60 -6.50
C PRO A 6 -15.10 49.14 -6.14
N VAL A 7 -14.23 48.21 -6.56
CA VAL A 7 -14.40 46.77 -6.29
C VAL A 7 -14.13 46.49 -4.80
N SER A 8 -15.18 46.60 -4.00
CA SER A 8 -15.16 46.37 -2.56
C SER A 8 -15.15 44.86 -2.25
N ALA A 9 -13.96 44.28 -2.13
CA ALA A 9 -13.75 42.88 -1.75
C ALA A 9 -12.69 42.70 -0.64
N ALA A 10 -12.52 43.70 0.24
CA ALA A 10 -11.80 43.52 1.51
C ALA A 10 -12.76 42.96 2.57
N PHE A 11 -13.10 41.67 2.46
CA PHE A 11 -14.02 41.01 3.38
C PHE A 11 -13.29 40.55 4.65
N ASP A 12 -13.82 40.89 5.83
CA ASP A 12 -13.39 40.33 7.12
C ASP A 12 -14.08 38.97 7.30
N PRO A 13 -13.33 37.84 7.29
CA PRO A 13 -13.93 36.51 7.41
C PRO A 13 -14.28 36.14 8.87
N THR A 14 -14.01 37.00 9.85
CA THR A 14 -14.20 36.71 11.28
C THR A 14 -15.41 37.42 11.90
N GLY A 15 -15.79 38.61 11.45
CA GLY A 15 -17.07 39.28 11.79
C GLY A 15 -17.32 39.62 13.28
N LEU A 16 -16.39 39.28 14.18
CA LEU A 16 -16.55 39.29 15.64
C LEU A 16 -15.22 39.67 16.34
N LEU A 17 -14.86 40.97 16.33
CA LEU A 17 -13.81 41.49 17.23
C LEU A 17 -14.20 42.83 17.86
N THR A 18 -14.93 42.75 18.97
CA THR A 18 -15.28 43.87 19.86
C THR A 18 -14.12 44.29 20.78
N ASN A 19 -12.89 44.44 20.25
CA ASN A 19 -11.78 44.92 21.08
C ASN A 19 -10.63 45.62 20.32
N LYS A 20 -10.06 46.68 20.93
CA LYS A 20 -9.05 47.56 20.30
C LYS A 20 -7.76 46.86 19.89
N GLN A 21 -7.34 45.83 20.62
CA GLN A 21 -6.10 45.07 20.32
C GLN A 21 -6.13 44.38 18.95
N GLY A 22 -7.32 44.06 18.40
CA GLY A 22 -7.43 43.52 17.04
C GLY A 22 -7.06 44.54 15.96
N GLN A 23 -7.35 45.83 16.18
CA GLN A 23 -7.04 46.90 15.24
C GLN A 23 -5.53 47.19 15.17
N GLU A 24 -4.81 47.08 16.30
CA GLU A 24 -3.35 47.21 16.34
C GLU A 24 -2.65 46.05 15.63
N GLN A 25 -3.16 44.82 15.74
CA GLN A 25 -2.61 43.69 14.99
C GLN A 25 -2.89 43.81 13.47
N GLN A 26 -4.04 44.33 13.06
CA GLN A 26 -4.31 44.64 11.64
C GLN A 26 -3.35 45.72 11.08
N MET A 27 -2.78 46.59 11.93
CA MET A 27 -1.82 47.62 11.50
C MET A 27 -0.43 47.08 11.14
N GLN A 28 -0.15 45.78 11.34
CA GLN A 28 1.14 45.16 10.99
C GLN A 28 1.19 44.64 9.53
N TYR A 29 0.04 44.31 8.95
CA TYR A 29 -0.05 43.60 7.66
C TYR A 29 -0.55 44.51 6.52
N PHE A 30 -0.12 44.23 5.29
CA PHE A 30 -0.58 44.91 4.08
C PHE A 30 -1.64 44.08 3.35
N TRP A 31 -1.37 42.79 3.15
CA TRP A 31 -2.36 41.81 2.67
C TRP A 31 -2.32 40.55 3.53
N ARG A 32 -3.48 39.92 3.65
CA ARG A 32 -3.71 38.68 4.38
C ARG A 32 -4.41 37.71 3.44
N LEU A 33 -3.68 36.74 2.90
CA LEU A 33 -4.17 35.87 1.83
C LEU A 33 -4.62 34.51 2.36
N VAL A 34 -5.91 34.20 2.21
CA VAL A 34 -6.40 32.82 2.23
C VAL A 34 -6.08 32.22 0.85
N VAL A 35 -5.53 31.01 0.82
CA VAL A 35 -5.09 30.35 -0.42
C VAL A 35 -5.81 29.02 -0.57
N GLU A 36 -6.47 28.85 -1.71
CA GLU A 36 -7.09 27.60 -2.15
C GLU A 36 -6.30 27.05 -3.34
N TYR A 37 -6.25 25.73 -3.48
CA TYR A 37 -5.48 25.03 -4.52
C TYR A 37 -6.13 23.68 -4.84
N VAL A 38 -5.79 23.07 -5.98
CA VAL A 38 -6.42 21.83 -6.44
C VAL A 38 -5.79 20.60 -5.78
N GLU A 39 -6.65 19.75 -5.23
CA GLU A 39 -6.27 18.59 -4.41
C GLU A 39 -7.21 17.40 -4.68
N ALA A 40 -6.72 16.18 -4.45
CA ALA A 40 -7.46 14.95 -4.69
C ALA A 40 -8.40 14.65 -3.51
N ASP A 41 -9.69 14.51 -3.80
CA ASP A 41 -10.68 14.13 -2.79
C ASP A 41 -10.69 12.61 -2.60
N ILE A 42 -10.43 12.19 -1.36
CA ILE A 42 -10.32 10.78 -0.94
C ILE A 42 -11.54 10.33 -0.13
N GLY A 43 -12.66 11.06 -0.24
CA GLY A 43 -13.87 10.80 0.54
C GLY A 43 -13.71 11.18 2.02
N LEU A 44 -14.43 10.49 2.91
CA LEU A 44 -14.30 10.64 4.36
C LEU A 44 -13.67 9.39 4.98
N PRO A 45 -12.77 9.55 5.98
CA PRO A 45 -12.32 8.43 6.79
C PRO A 45 -13.52 7.72 7.43
N GLY A 46 -13.68 6.43 7.12
CA GLY A 46 -14.76 5.57 7.59
C GLY A 46 -15.68 5.02 6.50
N ASP A 47 -15.89 5.73 5.37
CA ASP A 47 -16.84 5.30 4.33
C ASP A 47 -16.43 3.97 3.67
N HIS A 48 -15.14 3.64 3.72
CA HIS A 48 -14.53 2.47 3.07
C HIS A 48 -14.28 1.28 4.01
N LEU A 49 -14.84 1.27 5.23
CA LEU A 49 -14.66 0.17 6.19
C LEU A 49 -15.19 -1.19 5.69
N GLY A 50 -16.12 -1.20 4.71
CA GLY A 50 -16.60 -2.41 4.05
C GLY A 50 -15.70 -2.94 2.91
N GLU A 51 -14.94 -2.06 2.25
CA GLU A 51 -14.09 -2.40 1.09
C GLU A 51 -12.84 -3.20 1.48
N LEU A 52 -12.40 -3.11 2.74
CA LEU A 52 -11.23 -3.82 3.28
C LEU A 52 -11.38 -5.36 3.28
N GLY A 53 -12.52 -5.88 2.81
CA GLY A 53 -12.87 -7.29 2.73
C GLY A 53 -12.82 -7.90 1.32
N SER A 54 -12.70 -7.12 0.23
CA SER A 54 -12.39 -7.63 -1.11
C SER A 54 -10.86 -7.76 -1.30
N GLY A 55 -10.44 -8.43 -2.38
CA GLY A 55 -9.06 -8.31 -2.88
C GLY A 55 -8.96 -7.14 -3.86
N PRO A 56 -8.03 -7.16 -4.82
CA PRO A 56 -8.21 -6.42 -6.06
C PRO A 56 -9.35 -7.07 -6.88
N SER A 57 -10.59 -6.80 -6.47
CA SER A 57 -11.78 -7.03 -7.29
C SER A 57 -11.67 -6.23 -8.59
N GLN A 58 -12.26 -6.75 -9.67
CA GLN A 58 -12.44 -6.00 -10.92
C GLN A 58 -13.63 -5.04 -10.82
N GLU A 59 -13.76 -4.37 -9.68
CA GLU A 59 -14.65 -3.22 -9.54
C GLU A 59 -14.02 -2.06 -10.31
N GLU A 60 -14.84 -1.37 -11.10
CA GLU A 60 -14.40 -0.26 -11.94
C GLU A 60 -13.75 0.79 -11.03
N LYS A 61 -12.48 1.15 -11.30
CA LYS A 61 -11.78 2.18 -10.51
C LYS A 61 -12.61 3.46 -10.54
N GLU A 62 -13.23 3.77 -9.40
CA GLU A 62 -13.95 5.03 -9.21
C GLU A 62 -13.00 6.17 -9.61
N PRO A 63 -13.38 6.98 -10.62
CA PRO A 63 -12.46 7.94 -11.21
C PRO A 63 -12.14 9.02 -10.19
N THR A 64 -10.85 9.36 -10.06
CA THR A 64 -10.37 10.28 -9.03
C THR A 64 -11.10 11.61 -9.09
N ARG A 65 -11.73 11.97 -7.97
CA ARG A 65 -12.47 13.22 -7.83
C ARG A 65 -11.50 14.31 -7.34
N PHE A 66 -11.63 15.51 -7.89
CA PHE A 66 -10.79 16.65 -7.55
C PHE A 66 -11.65 17.82 -7.05
N GLY A 67 -11.03 18.72 -6.30
CA GLY A 67 -11.66 19.96 -5.87
C GLY A 67 -10.66 20.89 -5.22
N TYR A 68 -11.15 22.00 -4.66
CA TYR A 68 -10.30 22.95 -3.96
C TYR A 68 -10.16 22.61 -2.48
N ALA A 69 -8.93 22.60 -2.00
CA ALA A 69 -8.56 22.54 -0.59
C ALA A 69 -7.91 23.86 -0.16
N GLY A 70 -8.17 24.29 1.08
CA GLY A 70 -7.46 25.41 1.68
C GLY A 70 -6.05 25.02 2.13
N LEU A 71 -5.10 25.96 2.06
CA LEU A 71 -3.69 25.77 2.49
C LEU A 71 -3.51 25.47 3.99
N GLY A 72 -4.59 25.47 4.79
CA GLY A 72 -4.56 25.25 6.25
C GLY A 72 -3.83 26.34 7.05
N ARG A 73 -3.41 27.41 6.37
CA ARG A 73 -2.77 28.60 6.93
C ARG A 73 -2.98 29.79 6.01
N VAL A 74 -2.76 30.97 6.57
CA VAL A 74 -2.88 32.26 5.90
C VAL A 74 -1.49 32.78 5.50
N LEU A 75 -1.35 33.40 4.33
CA LEU A 75 -0.10 34.04 3.90
C LEU A 75 -0.16 35.55 4.17
N ASP A 76 0.62 35.99 5.16
CA ASP A 76 0.62 37.35 5.67
C ASP A 76 1.73 38.21 5.06
N ILE A 77 1.37 39.06 4.10
CA ILE A 77 2.29 40.04 3.50
C ILE A 77 2.43 41.22 4.46
N GLN A 78 3.52 41.19 5.24
CA GLN A 78 3.94 42.24 6.18
C GLN A 78 4.04 43.63 5.52
N ARG A 79 3.74 44.69 6.28
CA ARG A 79 4.02 46.07 5.83
C ARG A 79 5.52 46.32 5.74
N PHE A 80 5.92 47.18 4.79
CA PHE A 80 7.29 47.65 4.59
C PHE A 80 7.31 49.17 4.42
N LYS A 81 8.48 49.80 4.59
CA LYS A 81 8.67 51.24 4.38
C LYS A 81 9.17 51.50 2.96
N GLY A 82 8.70 52.60 2.35
CA GLY A 82 9.10 52.98 0.99
C GLY A 82 8.52 52.05 -0.08
N THR A 83 9.17 52.02 -1.25
CA THR A 83 8.84 51.11 -2.36
C THR A 83 9.64 49.81 -2.26
N LYS A 84 9.05 48.71 -2.74
CA LYS A 84 9.67 47.38 -2.80
C LYS A 84 9.28 46.72 -4.13
N LYS A 85 10.13 45.88 -4.72
CA LYS A 85 9.75 45.20 -5.97
C LYS A 85 8.73 44.10 -5.68
N ILE A 86 7.74 43.96 -6.55
CA ILE A 86 6.65 42.97 -6.38
C ILE A 86 7.16 41.53 -6.31
N ALA A 87 8.22 41.19 -7.05
CA ALA A 87 8.87 39.87 -7.00
C ALA A 87 9.72 39.61 -5.74
N GLU A 88 9.91 40.61 -4.87
CA GLU A 88 10.58 40.48 -3.55
C GLU A 88 9.57 40.23 -2.41
N LEU A 89 8.26 40.13 -2.73
CA LEU A 89 7.22 39.71 -1.78
C LEU A 89 7.23 38.19 -1.61
N MET A 90 6.75 37.69 -0.47
CA MET A 90 6.66 36.24 -0.19
C MET A 90 5.61 35.51 -1.04
N ALA A 91 4.64 36.27 -1.59
CA ALA A 91 3.65 35.83 -2.56
C ALA A 91 3.32 37.05 -3.44
N TYR A 92 3.16 36.84 -4.75
CA TYR A 92 2.86 37.89 -5.73
C TYR A 92 2.18 37.31 -6.98
N PRO A 93 1.46 38.11 -7.79
CA PRO A 93 0.79 37.62 -8.99
C PRO A 93 1.75 37.04 -10.03
N ILE A 94 1.39 35.90 -10.62
CA ILE A 94 2.24 35.09 -11.53
C ILE A 94 2.81 35.88 -12.72
N GLN A 95 2.09 36.91 -13.19
CA GLN A 95 2.51 37.82 -14.27
C GLN A 95 3.83 38.57 -14.02
N TYR A 96 4.31 38.61 -12.76
CA TYR A 96 5.57 39.27 -12.38
C TYR A 96 6.72 38.27 -12.12
N TYR A 97 6.57 36.99 -12.48
CA TYR A 97 7.59 35.98 -12.24
C TYR A 97 8.90 36.25 -13.02
N PRO A 98 10.04 36.45 -12.33
CA PRO A 98 11.31 36.81 -12.95
C PRO A 98 12.22 35.61 -13.29
N GLY A 99 11.74 34.38 -13.08
CA GLY A 99 12.57 33.17 -13.17
C GLY A 99 12.71 32.58 -14.58
N PRO A 100 13.37 31.41 -14.72
CA PRO A 100 13.69 30.81 -16.01
C PRO A 100 12.46 30.59 -16.90
N GLY A 101 12.55 31.02 -18.17
CA GLY A 101 11.46 30.97 -19.14
C GLY A 101 10.34 32.01 -18.93
N GLY A 102 10.48 32.91 -17.95
CA GLY A 102 9.46 33.92 -17.62
C GLY A 102 8.12 33.30 -17.23
N VAL A 103 7.05 34.06 -17.37
CA VAL A 103 5.68 33.65 -17.02
C VAL A 103 5.24 32.40 -17.80
N GLN A 104 5.54 32.36 -19.11
CA GLN A 104 5.13 31.26 -19.98
C GLN A 104 5.84 29.94 -19.63
N GLY A 105 7.18 29.97 -19.50
CA GLY A 105 7.93 28.78 -19.08
C GLY A 105 7.61 28.33 -17.66
N LEU A 106 7.14 29.23 -16.79
CA LEU A 106 6.56 28.82 -15.50
C LEU A 106 5.21 28.12 -15.68
N LYS A 107 4.28 28.68 -16.46
CA LYS A 107 2.98 28.03 -16.75
C LYS A 107 3.20 26.61 -17.28
N GLU A 108 4.07 26.45 -18.27
CA GLU A 108 4.40 25.15 -18.87
C GLU A 108 4.92 24.14 -17.83
N ARG A 109 5.88 24.54 -16.97
CA ARG A 109 6.36 23.66 -15.88
C ARG A 109 5.27 23.30 -14.89
N LEU A 110 4.42 24.25 -14.51
CA LEU A 110 3.32 24.01 -13.57
C LEU A 110 2.25 23.07 -14.16
N VAL A 111 1.90 23.23 -15.45
CA VAL A 111 0.96 22.32 -16.16
C VAL A 111 1.55 20.92 -16.29
N GLN A 112 2.83 20.77 -16.64
CA GLN A 112 3.49 19.46 -16.74
C GLN A 112 3.60 18.77 -15.36
N ARG A 113 3.91 19.53 -14.31
CA ARG A 113 3.86 19.05 -12.92
C ARG A 113 2.44 18.60 -12.54
N GLY A 114 1.43 19.36 -12.95
CA GLY A 114 0.02 19.06 -12.69
C GLY A 114 -0.47 17.78 -13.36
N LYS A 115 -0.08 17.53 -14.62
CA LYS A 115 -0.43 16.29 -15.33
C LYS A 115 0.15 15.06 -14.61
N LYS A 116 1.45 15.10 -14.30
CA LYS A 116 2.14 14.07 -13.49
C LYS A 116 1.53 13.89 -12.09
N TRP A 117 0.99 14.96 -11.50
CA TRP A 117 0.29 14.90 -10.22
C TRP A 117 -1.09 14.23 -10.35
N VAL A 118 -1.89 14.58 -11.37
CA VAL A 118 -3.19 13.93 -11.65
C VAL A 118 -3.02 12.42 -11.88
N GLU A 119 -1.98 12.02 -12.60
CA GLU A 119 -1.61 10.61 -12.86
C GLU A 119 -1.30 9.80 -11.59
N LEU A 120 -0.97 10.44 -10.46
CA LEU A 120 -0.40 9.77 -9.28
C LEU A 120 -1.15 10.02 -7.96
N ALA A 121 -1.81 11.18 -7.79
CA ALA A 121 -2.42 11.58 -6.52
C ALA A 121 -3.73 10.83 -6.20
N GLY A 122 -4.33 10.21 -7.21
CA GLY A 122 -5.65 9.59 -7.16
C GLY A 122 -5.69 8.07 -7.02
N GLY A 123 -4.53 7.40 -6.98
CA GLY A 123 -4.45 5.94 -6.98
C GLY A 123 -3.29 5.40 -6.16
N MET A 124 -3.03 4.09 -6.34
CA MET A 124 -1.90 3.38 -5.76
C MET A 124 -0.83 3.17 -6.85
N HIS A 125 0.35 3.78 -6.68
CA HIS A 125 1.41 3.78 -7.69
C HIS A 125 2.76 3.42 -7.07
N HIS A 126 3.28 2.25 -7.48
CA HIS A 126 4.62 1.80 -7.11
C HIS A 126 5.64 2.46 -8.04
N VAL A 127 6.50 3.31 -7.49
CA VAL A 127 7.40 4.22 -8.22
C VAL A 127 8.74 4.35 -7.50
N ALA A 128 9.76 4.88 -8.15
CA ALA A 128 11.02 5.25 -7.49
C ALA A 128 10.98 6.69 -6.97
N TYR A 129 11.79 6.96 -5.94
CA TYR A 129 12.01 8.30 -5.43
C TYR A 129 13.46 8.50 -4.99
N ARG A 130 14.06 9.62 -5.39
CA ARG A 130 15.41 10.02 -5.01
C ARG A 130 15.47 11.49 -4.58
N GLY A 131 15.53 11.76 -3.29
CA GLY A 131 15.60 13.13 -2.80
C GLY A 131 15.26 13.34 -1.33
N LEU A 132 14.88 14.58 -1.01
CA LEU A 132 14.38 14.96 0.31
C LEU A 132 12.86 14.79 0.35
N ALA A 133 12.42 13.77 1.08
CA ALA A 133 11.05 13.61 1.52
C ALA A 133 10.87 14.25 2.90
N PHE A 134 9.63 14.55 3.29
CA PHE A 134 9.31 15.30 4.49
C PHE A 134 8.26 14.59 5.35
N ARG A 135 8.27 14.88 6.66
CA ARG A 135 7.22 14.43 7.58
C ARG A 135 6.95 15.54 8.58
N PHE A 136 5.71 16.03 8.64
CA PHE A 136 5.29 16.91 9.70
C PHE A 136 5.15 16.10 11.00
N LYS A 137 5.84 16.54 12.05
CA LYS A 137 5.73 15.96 13.38
C LYS A 137 5.79 17.07 14.43
N ASP A 138 4.95 16.96 15.44
CA ASP A 138 4.88 17.86 16.60
C ASP A 138 4.64 19.32 16.17
N THR A 139 5.69 20.10 15.92
CA THR A 139 5.61 21.51 15.48
C THR A 139 6.33 21.82 14.16
N GLY A 140 6.96 20.84 13.50
CA GLY A 140 7.83 21.10 12.35
C GLY A 140 7.96 19.96 11.33
N TYR A 141 8.68 20.24 10.25
CA TYR A 141 8.98 19.26 9.20
C TYR A 141 10.33 18.58 9.43
N LEU A 142 10.30 17.28 9.71
CA LEU A 142 11.46 16.40 9.63
C LEU A 142 11.82 16.16 8.16
N ARG A 143 13.11 15.96 7.88
CA ARG A 143 13.66 15.72 6.53
C ARG A 143 14.25 14.32 6.46
N HIS A 144 13.88 13.57 5.42
CA HIS A 144 14.36 12.22 5.18
C HIS A 144 15.01 12.14 3.79
N SER A 145 16.21 11.57 3.72
CA SER A 145 16.97 11.41 2.48
C SER A 145 16.66 10.05 1.85
N VAL A 146 15.60 9.99 1.07
CA VAL A 146 15.05 8.75 0.51
C VAL A 146 15.69 8.46 -0.85
N ASN A 147 16.10 7.21 -1.05
CA ASN A 147 16.61 6.67 -2.31
C ASN A 147 16.15 5.21 -2.44
N SER A 148 14.88 5.01 -2.78
CA SER A 148 14.22 3.71 -2.78
C SER A 148 13.05 3.66 -3.77
N ARG A 149 12.42 2.49 -3.89
CA ARG A 149 11.03 2.42 -4.33
C ARG A 149 10.11 2.90 -3.21
N ILE A 150 8.99 3.49 -3.59
CA ILE A 150 7.93 4.01 -2.72
C ILE A 150 6.56 3.57 -3.28
N MET A 151 5.55 3.51 -2.42
CA MET A 151 4.15 3.45 -2.84
C MET A 151 3.53 4.83 -2.66
N VAL A 152 3.16 5.51 -3.75
CA VAL A 152 2.29 6.69 -3.67
C VAL A 152 0.86 6.20 -3.49
N ASP A 153 0.23 6.61 -2.40
CA ASP A 153 -1.12 6.20 -2.01
C ASP A 153 -1.67 7.17 -0.97
N ARG A 154 -2.57 8.06 -1.41
CA ARG A 154 -3.17 9.10 -0.56
C ARG A 154 -4.30 8.56 0.33
N LYS A 155 -5.02 7.50 -0.10
CA LYS A 155 -6.13 6.89 0.65
C LYS A 155 -5.59 6.13 1.86
N THR A 156 -4.64 5.22 1.64
CA THR A 156 -4.04 4.44 2.75
C THR A 156 -3.16 5.30 3.66
N PHE A 157 -2.55 6.40 3.17
CA PHE A 157 -1.89 7.38 4.05
C PHE A 157 -2.88 7.93 5.09
N ALA A 158 -4.08 8.34 4.67
CA ALA A 158 -5.09 8.93 5.55
C ALA A 158 -5.65 7.92 6.57
N ASP A 159 -5.84 6.67 6.13
CA ASP A 159 -6.33 5.56 6.97
C ASP A 159 -5.30 5.08 8.01
N ILE A 160 -4.01 5.09 7.67
CA ILE A 160 -2.92 4.57 8.54
C ILE A 160 -2.26 5.68 9.37
N VAL A 161 -2.35 6.94 8.94
CA VAL A 161 -1.86 8.12 9.67
C VAL A 161 -3.02 9.06 10.03
N PRO A 162 -4.01 8.60 10.84
CA PRO A 162 -5.14 9.42 11.22
C PRO A 162 -4.68 10.68 11.98
N ASN A 163 -5.41 11.78 11.78
CA ASN A 163 -5.13 13.10 12.36
C ASN A 163 -3.79 13.72 11.94
N TYR A 164 -3.19 13.33 10.79
CA TYR A 164 -1.97 13.96 10.29
C TYR A 164 -2.15 15.50 10.06
N PRO A 165 -1.47 16.40 10.81
CA PRO A 165 -1.82 17.84 10.86
C PRO A 165 -1.55 18.67 9.60
N LYS A 166 -1.14 18.02 8.50
CA LYS A 166 -0.90 18.61 7.19
C LYS A 166 -1.62 17.88 6.06
N LEU A 167 -2.45 16.87 6.36
CA LEU A 167 -3.32 16.27 5.36
C LEU A 167 -4.42 17.28 5.01
N PRO A 168 -4.53 17.72 3.75
CA PRO A 168 -5.52 18.70 3.34
C PRO A 168 -6.84 18.00 3.00
N HIS A 169 -7.96 18.68 3.27
CA HIS A 169 -9.30 18.21 2.94
C HIS A 169 -9.91 19.10 1.85
N VAL A 170 -10.53 18.47 0.85
CA VAL A 170 -11.24 19.18 -0.22
C VAL A 170 -12.55 19.74 0.35
N THR A 171 -12.68 21.06 0.32
CA THR A 171 -13.82 21.81 0.88
C THR A 171 -14.78 22.29 -0.19
N LYS A 172 -14.36 22.40 -1.45
CA LYS A 172 -15.18 22.84 -2.59
C LYS A 172 -15.01 21.94 -3.81
N THR A 173 -16.06 21.84 -4.62
CA THR A 173 -16.00 21.24 -5.96
C THR A 173 -15.11 22.07 -6.91
N LEU A 174 -14.72 21.51 -8.06
CA LEU A 174 -14.07 22.29 -9.13
C LEU A 174 -14.94 23.44 -9.67
N SER A 175 -16.27 23.37 -9.50
CA SER A 175 -17.22 24.46 -9.80
C SER A 175 -17.32 25.50 -8.67
N GLY A 176 -16.51 25.40 -7.61
CA GLY A 176 -16.42 26.37 -6.51
C GLY A 176 -17.54 26.27 -5.46
N GLN A 177 -18.37 25.23 -5.50
CA GLN A 177 -19.47 25.00 -4.55
C GLN A 177 -18.94 24.32 -3.29
N ASP A 178 -19.30 24.81 -2.10
CA ASP A 178 -18.89 24.21 -0.83
C ASP A 178 -19.50 22.82 -0.62
N ILE A 179 -18.70 21.87 -0.14
CA ILE A 179 -19.07 20.47 0.05
C ILE A 179 -19.51 20.23 1.50
N ASP A 180 -20.82 20.15 1.74
CA ASP A 180 -21.34 19.72 3.04
C ASP A 180 -21.16 18.21 3.26
N ARG A 181 -20.01 17.87 3.84
CA ARG A 181 -19.65 16.50 4.25
C ARG A 181 -20.54 15.91 5.35
N HIS A 182 -21.34 16.71 6.06
CA HIS A 182 -22.34 16.20 7.02
C HIS A 182 -23.65 15.82 6.31
N ALA A 183 -24.12 16.64 5.37
CA ALA A 183 -25.27 16.29 4.53
C ALA A 183 -25.00 15.03 3.68
N LEU A 184 -23.80 14.90 3.11
CA LEU A 184 -23.39 13.70 2.38
C LEU A 184 -23.45 12.44 3.26
N ARG A 185 -22.95 12.51 4.50
CA ARG A 185 -23.07 11.40 5.48
C ARG A 185 -24.52 11.07 5.82
N ALA A 186 -25.36 12.08 6.09
CA ALA A 186 -26.77 11.85 6.42
C ALA A 186 -27.51 11.12 5.27
N ASN A 187 -27.20 11.48 4.02
CA ASN A 187 -27.80 10.87 2.84
C ASN A 187 -27.28 9.44 2.58
N SER A 188 -26.01 9.14 2.85
CA SER A 188 -25.46 7.78 2.61
C SER A 188 -26.05 6.73 3.55
N VAL A 189 -26.36 7.06 4.82
CA VAL A 189 -27.05 6.14 5.73
C VAL A 189 -28.54 5.98 5.40
N ALA A 190 -29.14 6.89 4.64
CA ALA A 190 -30.58 6.93 4.36
C ALA A 190 -31.06 5.97 3.24
N ALA A 191 -30.15 5.13 2.70
CA ALA A 191 -30.43 4.07 1.73
C ALA A 191 -31.29 4.48 0.50
N THR A 192 -31.30 5.77 0.17
CA THR A 192 -32.04 6.33 -0.96
C THR A 192 -31.03 6.84 -1.97
N SER A 193 -31.14 6.41 -3.23
CA SER A 193 -30.22 6.75 -4.32
C SER A 193 -30.41 8.19 -4.83
N VAL A 194 -30.34 9.16 -3.92
CA VAL A 194 -30.21 10.57 -4.24
C VAL A 194 -28.87 10.76 -4.93
N MET A 195 -28.89 11.12 -6.21
CA MET A 195 -27.67 11.50 -6.93
C MET A 195 -27.02 12.67 -6.20
N ILE A 196 -25.84 12.42 -5.61
CA ILE A 196 -24.88 13.48 -5.30
C ILE A 196 -24.72 14.28 -6.61
N PRO A 197 -24.93 15.61 -6.62
CA PRO A 197 -24.77 16.40 -7.84
C PRO A 197 -23.38 16.12 -8.39
N SER A 198 -23.33 15.55 -9.60
CA SER A 198 -22.16 14.82 -10.07
C SER A 198 -20.94 15.72 -10.10
N ALA A 199 -20.03 15.53 -9.15
CA ALA A 199 -18.74 16.20 -9.13
C ALA A 199 -18.02 15.83 -10.43
N GLU A 200 -17.98 16.78 -11.37
CA GLU A 200 -17.75 16.48 -12.78
C GLU A 200 -16.47 15.68 -12.98
N THR A 201 -16.61 14.46 -13.50
CA THR A 201 -15.49 13.58 -13.88
C THR A 201 -14.84 14.07 -15.18
N ARG A 202 -14.43 15.34 -15.20
CA ARG A 202 -13.77 16.01 -16.32
C ARG A 202 -12.28 16.14 -16.07
N GLU A 203 -11.55 16.31 -17.16
CA GLU A 203 -10.14 16.69 -17.10
C GLU A 203 -9.98 18.08 -16.45
N LEU A 204 -8.85 18.27 -15.76
CA LEU A 204 -8.47 19.57 -15.22
C LEU A 204 -8.01 20.50 -16.35
N THR A 205 -8.51 21.73 -16.35
CA THR A 205 -8.04 22.81 -17.23
C THR A 205 -6.58 23.17 -16.94
N GLU A 206 -5.91 23.88 -17.85
CA GLU A 206 -4.50 24.27 -17.63
C GLU A 206 -4.32 25.15 -16.38
N ASP A 207 -5.25 26.05 -16.08
CA ASP A 207 -5.17 26.87 -14.87
C ASP A 207 -5.40 26.03 -13.59
N GLU A 208 -6.29 25.02 -13.61
CA GLU A 208 -6.44 24.04 -12.51
C GLU A 208 -5.20 23.14 -12.35
N LEU A 209 -4.60 22.69 -13.46
CA LEU A 209 -3.36 21.90 -13.46
C LEU A 209 -2.19 22.67 -12.81
N MET A 210 -2.11 23.99 -13.01
CA MET A 210 -1.11 24.82 -12.33
C MET A 210 -1.32 24.93 -10.81
N LEU A 211 -2.59 24.87 -10.37
CA LEU A 211 -3.00 24.94 -8.95
C LEU A 211 -2.88 23.60 -8.21
N THR A 212 -2.48 22.52 -8.87
CA THR A 212 -2.22 21.21 -8.23
C THR A 212 -1.18 21.25 -7.11
N SER A 213 -1.26 20.31 -6.17
CA SER A 213 -0.24 20.17 -5.13
C SER A 213 1.15 19.83 -5.70
N PRO A 214 2.25 20.40 -5.17
CA PRO A 214 3.62 20.02 -5.52
C PRO A 214 4.11 18.74 -4.81
N ILE A 215 3.27 18.13 -3.96
CA ILE A 215 3.59 16.92 -3.21
C ILE A 215 2.55 15.80 -3.43
N VAL A 216 3.00 14.57 -3.24
CA VAL A 216 2.17 13.37 -3.11
C VAL A 216 2.51 12.64 -1.81
N TYR A 217 1.54 11.89 -1.29
CA TYR A 217 1.66 11.14 -0.04
C TYR A 217 1.97 9.68 -0.34
N GLY A 218 2.91 9.08 0.39
CA GLY A 218 3.30 7.70 0.12
C GLY A 218 4.15 7.07 1.21
N PHE A 219 4.45 5.78 1.03
CA PHE A 219 5.24 4.97 1.94
C PHE A 219 6.60 4.63 1.32
N SER A 220 7.70 4.88 2.04
CA SER A 220 9.02 4.36 1.66
C SER A 220 9.18 2.93 2.16
N PHE A 221 9.44 1.99 1.25
CA PHE A 221 9.71 0.59 1.62
C PHE A 221 11.05 0.41 2.35
N ALA A 222 12.04 1.28 2.10
CA ALA A 222 13.35 1.22 2.74
C ALA A 222 13.35 1.86 4.14
N ASP A 223 12.75 3.04 4.27
CA ASP A 223 12.63 3.76 5.56
C ASP A 223 11.48 3.24 6.43
N LYS A 224 10.60 2.39 5.86
CA LYS A 224 9.38 1.82 6.46
C LYS A 224 8.44 2.86 7.10
N GLN A 225 8.27 4.00 6.42
CA GLN A 225 7.43 5.08 6.92
C GLN A 225 6.69 5.86 5.84
N TRP A 226 5.57 6.44 6.25
CA TRP A 226 4.74 7.38 5.49
C TRP A 226 5.34 8.79 5.47
N LEU A 227 5.44 9.40 4.28
CA LEU A 227 6.13 10.65 4.00
C LEU A 227 5.41 11.49 2.92
N GLU A 228 5.72 12.79 2.89
CA GLU A 228 5.41 13.72 1.80
C GLU A 228 6.57 13.74 0.79
N PHE A 229 6.27 13.47 -0.48
CA PHE A 229 7.24 13.38 -1.57
C PHE A 229 7.02 14.48 -2.61
N ALA A 230 8.07 15.23 -2.96
CA ALA A 230 8.00 16.23 -4.03
C ALA A 230 7.79 15.56 -5.41
N ILE A 231 6.66 15.84 -6.06
CA ILE A 231 6.18 15.15 -7.29
C ILE A 231 7.20 15.19 -8.45
N GLU A 232 8.01 16.24 -8.52
CA GLU A 232 9.05 16.41 -9.54
C GLU A 232 10.10 15.28 -9.48
N ARG A 233 10.39 14.72 -8.28
CA ARG A 233 11.41 13.68 -8.03
C ARG A 233 10.87 12.25 -7.93
N VAL A 234 9.58 12.06 -8.24
CA VAL A 234 8.99 10.73 -8.43
C VAL A 234 9.37 10.23 -9.82
N GLU A 235 9.90 9.03 -9.95
CA GLU A 235 10.42 8.48 -11.21
C GLU A 235 9.83 7.08 -11.47
N LEU A 236 9.61 6.74 -12.75
CA LEU A 236 9.29 5.36 -13.12
C LEU A 236 10.57 4.54 -13.07
N PHE A 237 10.52 3.36 -12.46
CA PHE A 237 11.63 2.41 -12.44
C PHE A 237 11.37 1.24 -13.40
N GLN A 238 12.42 0.53 -13.77
CA GLN A 238 12.34 -0.69 -14.56
C GLN A 238 12.39 -1.91 -13.63
N TRP A 239 11.47 -2.85 -13.82
CA TRP A 239 11.50 -4.16 -13.17
C TRP A 239 12.67 -4.97 -13.72
N ASN A 240 13.34 -5.74 -12.86
CA ASN A 240 14.43 -6.61 -13.28
C ASN A 240 13.86 -7.97 -13.72
N ASP A 241 13.42 -8.05 -14.98
CA ASP A 241 12.90 -9.29 -15.58
C ASP A 241 13.93 -10.44 -15.57
N GLU A 242 15.24 -10.14 -15.48
CA GLU A 242 16.29 -11.16 -15.35
C GLU A 242 16.49 -11.66 -13.92
N ALA A 243 15.99 -10.98 -12.88
CA ALA A 243 16.26 -11.32 -11.48
C ALA A 243 15.86 -12.77 -11.13
N PHE A 244 14.70 -13.20 -11.63
CA PHE A 244 14.25 -14.59 -11.46
C PHE A 244 15.00 -15.56 -12.36
N GLU A 245 15.42 -15.15 -13.56
CA GLU A 245 16.12 -16.08 -14.44
C GLU A 245 17.57 -16.35 -13.99
N GLN A 246 18.26 -15.35 -13.46
CA GLN A 246 19.59 -15.49 -12.85
C GLN A 246 19.60 -16.18 -11.48
N LEU A 247 18.43 -16.41 -10.85
CA LEU A 247 18.32 -17.02 -9.52
C LEU A 247 18.81 -18.48 -9.51
N VAL A 248 19.87 -18.74 -8.73
CA VAL A 248 20.52 -20.05 -8.61
C VAL A 248 19.73 -20.99 -7.68
N VAL A 249 18.55 -21.43 -8.16
CA VAL A 249 17.65 -22.39 -7.50
C VAL A 249 17.44 -23.60 -8.44
N PRO A 250 17.42 -24.85 -7.93
CA PRO A 250 17.17 -26.05 -8.72
C PRO A 250 15.95 -25.92 -9.66
N PRO A 251 16.05 -26.25 -10.97
CA PRO A 251 15.00 -25.96 -11.96
C PRO A 251 13.59 -26.47 -11.60
N LYS A 252 13.48 -27.65 -10.95
CA LYS A 252 12.20 -28.18 -10.46
C LYS A 252 11.56 -27.27 -9.40
N GLN A 253 12.34 -26.82 -8.41
CA GLN A 253 11.87 -25.91 -7.36
C GLN A 253 11.52 -24.53 -7.93
N LYS A 254 12.34 -24.03 -8.87
CA LYS A 254 12.09 -22.78 -9.61
C LYS A 254 10.75 -22.81 -10.34
N LEU A 255 10.44 -23.92 -11.04
CA LEU A 255 9.15 -24.11 -11.71
C LEU A 255 7.97 -24.13 -10.72
N VAL A 256 8.06 -24.87 -9.61
CA VAL A 256 6.96 -24.94 -8.63
C VAL A 256 6.70 -23.57 -7.98
N LEU A 257 7.74 -22.84 -7.59
CA LEU A 257 7.61 -21.47 -7.04
C LEU A 257 6.93 -20.52 -8.04
N LYS A 258 7.35 -20.57 -9.31
CA LYS A 258 6.75 -19.82 -10.41
C LYS A 258 5.26 -20.12 -10.56
N THR A 259 4.89 -21.39 -10.74
CA THR A 259 3.50 -21.80 -10.97
C THR A 259 2.57 -21.55 -9.78
N LEU A 260 3.04 -21.76 -8.54
CA LEU A 260 2.29 -21.44 -7.32
C LEU A 260 1.90 -19.95 -7.28
N VAL A 261 2.89 -19.08 -7.52
CA VAL A 261 2.71 -17.64 -7.47
C VAL A 261 1.91 -17.13 -8.68
N GLU A 262 2.07 -17.70 -9.87
CA GLU A 262 1.27 -17.36 -11.06
C GLU A 262 -0.22 -17.74 -10.88
N SER A 263 -0.53 -18.92 -10.35
CA SER A 263 -1.91 -19.35 -10.07
C SER A 263 -2.59 -18.52 -8.97
N HIS A 264 -1.80 -18.02 -8.01
CA HIS A 264 -2.29 -17.06 -7.03
C HIS A 264 -2.54 -15.69 -7.66
N ASN A 265 -1.58 -15.19 -8.45
CA ASN A 265 -1.62 -13.87 -9.08
C ASN A 265 -2.73 -13.72 -10.13
N THR A 266 -3.05 -14.79 -10.86
CA THR A 266 -4.12 -14.83 -11.88
C THR A 266 -5.53 -14.95 -11.30
N GLY A 267 -5.68 -15.04 -9.98
CA GLY A 267 -6.99 -15.18 -9.32
C GLY A 267 -7.67 -16.53 -9.54
N ALA A 268 -7.02 -17.51 -10.17
CA ALA A 268 -7.54 -18.88 -10.30
C ALA A 268 -7.85 -19.48 -8.91
N ALA A 269 -6.99 -19.18 -7.93
CA ALA A 269 -7.17 -19.51 -6.52
C ALA A 269 -8.43 -18.92 -5.84
N ALA A 270 -9.10 -17.92 -6.43
CA ALA A 270 -10.31 -17.30 -5.90
C ALA A 270 -11.60 -17.98 -6.39
N LYS A 271 -11.57 -18.70 -7.52
CA LYS A 271 -12.73 -19.43 -8.08
C LYS A 271 -13.07 -20.75 -7.37
N PHE A 272 -12.38 -21.06 -6.27
CA PHE A 272 -12.40 -22.37 -5.60
C PHE A 272 -12.79 -22.31 -4.11
N ASP A 273 -13.17 -21.16 -3.57
CA ASP A 273 -13.29 -20.96 -2.11
C ASP A 273 -14.62 -20.30 -1.69
N ASP A 274 -15.72 -21.04 -1.87
CA ASP A 274 -17.10 -20.58 -1.72
C ASP A 274 -17.85 -21.30 -0.56
N PHE A 275 -17.23 -21.32 0.63
CA PHE A 275 -17.84 -21.98 1.82
C PHE A 275 -17.54 -21.31 3.17
N ILE A 276 -16.44 -20.56 3.31
CA ILE A 276 -16.13 -19.75 4.51
C ILE A 276 -15.53 -18.41 4.06
N SER A 277 -16.24 -17.31 4.30
CA SER A 277 -15.74 -15.98 3.97
C SER A 277 -14.43 -15.67 4.71
N GLY A 278 -13.41 -15.27 3.96
CA GLY A 278 -12.18 -14.67 4.49
C GLY A 278 -11.07 -15.58 5.02
N LYS A 279 -11.15 -16.92 4.89
CA LYS A 279 -10.06 -17.84 5.33
C LYS A 279 -9.39 -18.58 4.16
N GLY A 280 -8.05 -18.58 4.11
CA GLY A 280 -7.26 -19.41 3.18
C GLY A 280 -6.93 -18.77 1.83
N HIS A 281 -7.14 -17.46 1.67
CA HIS A 281 -6.87 -16.72 0.43
C HIS A 281 -5.38 -16.39 0.20
N GLY A 282 -4.54 -16.41 1.24
CA GLY A 282 -3.10 -16.17 1.13
C GLY A 282 -2.30 -17.37 0.62
N LEU A 283 -1.21 -17.09 -0.10
CA LEU A 283 -0.15 -18.05 -0.42
C LEU A 283 1.03 -17.82 0.53
N VAL A 284 1.29 -18.77 1.42
CA VAL A 284 2.44 -18.75 2.35
C VAL A 284 3.48 -19.78 1.91
N ILE A 285 4.70 -19.32 1.66
CA ILE A 285 5.87 -20.10 1.24
C ILE A 285 6.94 -19.95 2.31
N ASN A 286 7.54 -21.05 2.79
CA ASN A 286 8.64 -21.02 3.74
C ASN A 286 9.95 -21.42 3.08
N LEU A 287 10.90 -20.50 3.01
CA LEU A 287 12.24 -20.70 2.45
C LEU A 287 13.22 -20.97 3.59
N PHE A 288 13.79 -22.19 3.63
CA PHE A 288 14.67 -22.63 4.69
C PHE A 288 15.97 -23.23 4.16
N GLY A 289 17.01 -23.18 4.98
CA GLY A 289 18.35 -23.63 4.64
C GLY A 289 19.40 -22.79 5.35
N ASN A 290 20.67 -23.06 5.07
CA ASN A 290 21.80 -22.37 5.69
C ASN A 290 21.79 -20.86 5.38
N PRO A 291 22.48 -20.02 6.18
CA PRO A 291 22.76 -18.64 5.80
C PRO A 291 23.46 -18.55 4.44
N GLY A 292 23.19 -17.48 3.68
CA GLY A 292 23.80 -17.24 2.36
C GLY A 292 23.18 -17.98 1.17
N THR A 293 22.24 -18.91 1.34
CA THR A 293 21.64 -19.69 0.24
C THR A 293 20.55 -18.94 -0.57
N GLY A 294 20.67 -17.61 -0.73
CA GLY A 294 19.76 -16.82 -1.58
C GLY A 294 18.29 -16.78 -1.16
N LYS A 295 17.95 -17.02 0.12
CA LYS A 295 16.56 -17.10 0.60
C LYS A 295 15.78 -15.80 0.38
N SER A 296 16.27 -14.68 0.92
CA SER A 296 15.65 -13.35 0.75
C SER A 296 15.65 -12.92 -0.73
N LEU A 297 16.75 -13.17 -1.44
CA LEU A 297 16.89 -12.95 -2.89
C LEU A 297 15.86 -13.72 -3.73
N THR A 298 15.42 -14.91 -3.29
CA THR A 298 14.36 -15.67 -3.97
C THR A 298 13.02 -14.93 -3.90
N ALA A 299 12.68 -14.33 -2.75
CA ALA A 299 11.46 -13.53 -2.60
C ALA A 299 11.54 -12.20 -3.35
N GLU A 300 12.72 -11.56 -3.36
CA GLU A 300 12.99 -10.37 -4.19
C GLU A 300 12.80 -10.68 -5.68
N ALA A 301 13.48 -11.69 -6.20
CA ALA A 301 13.39 -12.13 -7.59
C ALA A 301 11.96 -12.53 -8.00
N MET A 302 11.20 -13.20 -7.11
CA MET A 302 9.79 -13.48 -7.34
C MET A 302 8.93 -12.21 -7.39
N SER A 303 9.22 -11.20 -6.56
CA SER A 303 8.50 -9.91 -6.58
C SER A 303 8.75 -9.10 -7.86
N GLU A 304 9.97 -9.13 -8.40
CA GLU A 304 10.27 -8.59 -9.73
C GLU A 304 9.48 -9.34 -10.81
N TYR A 305 9.49 -10.68 -10.76
CA TYR A 305 8.82 -11.51 -11.77
C TYR A 305 7.31 -11.28 -11.86
N VAL A 306 6.59 -11.18 -10.74
CA VAL A 306 5.15 -10.80 -10.75
C VAL A 306 4.90 -9.29 -10.81
N ARG A 307 5.96 -8.47 -10.85
CA ARG A 307 5.91 -7.00 -10.91
C ARG A 307 5.05 -6.40 -9.80
N LYS A 308 5.26 -6.89 -8.57
CA LYS A 308 4.56 -6.43 -7.34
C LYS A 308 5.53 -5.82 -6.34
N PRO A 309 5.11 -4.83 -5.53
CA PRO A 309 5.96 -4.27 -4.48
C PRO A 309 6.40 -5.35 -3.50
N LEU A 310 7.62 -5.24 -2.97
CA LEU A 310 8.12 -6.10 -1.90
C LEU A 310 8.12 -5.33 -0.58
N TYR A 311 7.42 -5.84 0.42
CA TYR A 311 7.51 -5.36 1.80
C TYR A 311 8.41 -6.31 2.61
N VAL A 312 9.62 -5.87 2.95
CA VAL A 312 10.55 -6.65 3.78
C VAL A 312 10.36 -6.30 5.26
N VAL A 313 9.98 -7.30 6.03
CA VAL A 313 9.79 -7.29 7.48
C VAL A 313 10.94 -8.07 8.11
N GLY A 314 11.55 -7.53 9.16
CA GLY A 314 12.47 -8.24 10.05
C GLY A 314 11.99 -8.17 11.50
N ALA A 315 12.62 -8.93 12.40
CA ALA A 315 12.18 -9.05 13.79
C ALA A 315 12.03 -7.69 14.53
N ALA A 316 12.83 -6.69 14.19
CA ALA A 316 12.74 -5.35 14.77
C ALA A 316 11.44 -4.59 14.43
N ASP A 317 10.84 -4.83 13.26
CA ASP A 317 9.57 -4.20 12.87
C ASP A 317 8.37 -4.83 13.58
N LEU A 318 8.50 -6.10 13.99
CA LEU A 318 7.45 -6.88 14.63
C LEU A 318 7.40 -6.70 16.16
N GLY A 319 8.49 -6.25 16.77
CA GLY A 319 8.58 -6.02 18.21
C GLY A 319 8.77 -7.31 19.02
N THR A 320 8.73 -7.16 20.35
CA THR A 320 9.20 -8.19 21.30
C THR A 320 8.11 -8.72 22.23
N ASN A 321 6.84 -8.41 21.97
CA ASN A 321 5.69 -8.92 22.73
C ASN A 321 4.48 -9.16 21.83
N ALA A 322 3.50 -9.94 22.33
CA ALA A 322 2.37 -10.41 21.55
C ALA A 322 1.43 -9.29 21.05
N ASP A 323 1.23 -8.22 21.83
CA ASP A 323 0.29 -7.15 21.48
C ASP A 323 0.86 -6.21 20.39
N VAL A 324 2.13 -5.85 20.49
CA VAL A 324 2.85 -5.10 19.46
C VAL A 324 2.97 -5.91 18.17
N LEU A 325 3.27 -7.22 18.30
CA LEU A 325 3.29 -8.15 17.17
C LEU A 325 1.93 -8.20 16.44
N ASP A 326 0.82 -8.28 17.19
CA ASP A 326 -0.52 -8.33 16.58
C ASP A 326 -0.88 -7.03 15.86
N HIS A 327 -0.57 -5.88 16.48
CA HIS A 327 -0.82 -4.56 15.90
C HIS A 327 0.01 -4.31 14.64
N ASN A 328 1.30 -4.65 14.69
CA ASN A 328 2.23 -4.42 13.58
C ASN A 328 1.94 -5.38 12.41
N LEU A 329 1.68 -6.67 12.67
CA LEU A 329 1.24 -7.61 11.63
C LEU A 329 -0.09 -7.17 11.00
N THR A 330 -1.07 -6.77 11.80
CA THR A 330 -2.37 -6.27 11.28
C THR A 330 -2.18 -5.06 10.36
N THR A 331 -1.32 -4.12 10.76
CA THR A 331 -1.02 -2.91 9.99
C THR A 331 -0.30 -3.23 8.69
N ILE A 332 0.78 -4.02 8.76
CA ILE A 332 1.54 -4.45 7.58
C ILE A 332 0.65 -5.22 6.62
N PHE A 333 -0.07 -6.24 7.10
CA PHE A 333 -0.93 -7.08 6.26
C PHE A 333 -2.10 -6.29 5.63
N LYS A 334 -2.70 -5.31 6.33
CA LYS A 334 -3.70 -4.39 5.74
C LYS A 334 -3.09 -3.60 4.56
N MET A 335 -1.93 -2.97 4.78
CA MET A 335 -1.25 -2.17 3.74
C MET A 335 -0.82 -3.02 2.55
N THR A 336 -0.21 -4.18 2.79
CA THR A 336 0.29 -5.05 1.71
C THR A 336 -0.83 -5.71 0.92
N ALA A 337 -1.98 -6.01 1.56
CA ALA A 337 -3.16 -6.52 0.86
C ALA A 337 -3.76 -5.46 -0.07
N ALA A 338 -3.92 -4.21 0.38
CA ALA A 338 -4.41 -3.11 -0.45
C ALA A 338 -3.54 -2.87 -1.69
N TRP A 339 -2.21 -2.94 -1.53
CA TRP A 339 -1.25 -2.78 -2.62
C TRP A 339 -1.04 -4.03 -3.48
N GLY A 340 -1.63 -5.18 -3.11
CA GLY A 340 -1.34 -6.48 -3.72
C GLY A 340 0.13 -6.90 -3.62
N ALA A 341 0.86 -6.39 -2.62
CA ALA A 341 2.30 -6.56 -2.47
C ALA A 341 2.70 -8.00 -2.07
N VAL A 342 3.93 -8.37 -2.41
CA VAL A 342 4.62 -9.53 -1.85
C VAL A 342 5.18 -9.14 -0.49
N VAL A 343 4.96 -9.96 0.51
CA VAL A 343 5.55 -9.78 1.85
C VAL A 343 6.70 -10.76 2.03
N LEU A 344 7.80 -10.29 2.61
CA LEU A 344 8.90 -11.13 3.08
C LEU A 344 9.06 -10.89 4.58
N ILE A 345 8.96 -11.95 5.40
CA ILE A 345 9.39 -11.91 6.80
C ILE A 345 10.73 -12.65 6.88
N ASP A 346 11.81 -11.90 7.04
CA ASP A 346 13.17 -12.42 7.14
C ASP A 346 13.50 -12.78 8.60
N GLU A 347 14.27 -13.86 8.79
CA GLU A 347 14.60 -14.45 10.10
C GLU A 347 13.37 -14.76 10.97
N ALA A 348 12.33 -15.31 10.34
CA ALA A 348 11.06 -15.63 10.98
C ALA A 348 11.18 -16.72 12.06
N ASP A 349 12.30 -17.45 12.17
CA ASP A 349 12.51 -18.49 13.19
C ASP A 349 12.31 -17.96 14.62
N VAL A 350 12.62 -16.68 14.89
CA VAL A 350 12.36 -16.01 16.19
C VAL A 350 10.90 -16.13 16.65
N PHE A 351 9.94 -16.15 15.71
CA PHE A 351 8.49 -16.20 15.97
C PHE A 351 7.89 -17.60 15.73
N LEU A 352 8.72 -18.58 15.38
CA LEU A 352 8.31 -19.90 14.88
C LEU A 352 8.97 -21.09 15.60
N GLU A 353 9.94 -20.83 16.49
CA GLU A 353 10.47 -21.84 17.39
C GLU A 353 9.37 -22.53 18.21
N GLU A 354 9.60 -23.80 18.51
CA GLU A 354 8.72 -24.67 19.31
C GLU A 354 8.31 -24.05 20.65
N ARG A 355 7.07 -24.34 21.07
CA ARG A 355 6.49 -23.86 22.33
C ARG A 355 7.09 -24.61 23.51
N SER A 356 7.47 -23.87 24.54
CA SER A 356 8.00 -24.46 25.78
C SER A 356 7.18 -23.97 26.98
N LEU A 357 6.88 -24.88 27.91
CA LEU A 357 6.13 -24.56 29.14
C LEU A 357 6.85 -23.49 30.00
N ALA A 358 8.14 -23.26 29.79
CA ALA A 358 8.91 -22.22 30.49
C ALA A 358 8.73 -20.79 29.93
N PHE A 359 8.24 -20.62 28.69
CA PHE A 359 8.29 -19.33 27.97
C PHE A 359 6.92 -18.88 27.46
N LEU A 360 6.04 -18.50 28.39
CA LEU A 360 4.66 -18.08 28.10
C LEU A 360 4.56 -16.93 27.09
N GLU A 361 5.40 -15.90 27.21
CA GLU A 361 5.40 -14.75 26.28
C GLU A 361 5.75 -15.15 24.84
N ARG A 362 6.73 -16.06 24.67
CA ARG A 362 7.07 -16.58 23.34
C ARG A 362 5.96 -17.45 22.78
N ASN A 363 5.34 -18.29 23.61
CA ASN A 363 4.18 -19.10 23.18
C ASN A 363 3.00 -18.21 22.73
N ALA A 364 2.81 -17.06 23.37
CA ALA A 364 1.81 -16.06 22.97
C ALA A 364 2.17 -15.39 21.64
N MET A 365 3.43 -14.99 21.43
CA MET A 365 3.90 -14.47 20.14
C MET A 365 3.73 -15.49 19.00
N VAL A 366 4.14 -16.75 19.20
CA VAL A 366 3.93 -17.85 18.24
C VAL A 366 2.43 -18.01 17.93
N ALA A 367 1.55 -17.99 18.94
CA ALA A 367 0.11 -18.10 18.74
C ALA A 367 -0.50 -16.92 17.95
N VAL A 368 -0.05 -15.68 18.22
CA VAL A 368 -0.44 -14.48 17.47
C VAL A 368 0.03 -14.54 16.02
N PHE A 369 1.30 -14.88 15.79
CA PHE A 369 1.88 -15.03 14.46
C PHE A 369 1.08 -16.07 13.64
N LEU A 370 0.88 -17.25 14.20
CA LEU A 370 0.11 -18.33 13.57
C LEU A 370 -1.36 -17.97 13.31
N ARG A 371 -1.99 -17.15 14.17
CA ARG A 371 -3.33 -16.61 13.94
C ARG A 371 -3.35 -15.66 12.74
N GLN A 372 -2.44 -14.70 12.70
CA GLN A 372 -2.36 -13.72 11.61
C GLN A 372 -2.12 -14.38 10.25
N LEU A 373 -1.29 -15.43 10.20
CA LEU A 373 -1.11 -16.26 8.99
C LEU A 373 -2.39 -16.95 8.48
N GLU A 374 -3.44 -17.14 9.29
CA GLU A 374 -4.70 -17.75 8.79
C GLU A 374 -5.54 -16.81 7.94
N TYR A 375 -5.48 -15.52 8.27
CA TYR A 375 -6.31 -14.46 7.68
C TYR A 375 -5.54 -13.63 6.64
N PHE A 376 -4.22 -13.81 6.54
CA PHE A 376 -3.38 -13.17 5.53
C PHE A 376 -3.91 -13.41 4.10
N ARG A 377 -3.86 -12.36 3.28
CA ARG A 377 -4.29 -12.35 1.88
C ARG A 377 -3.23 -11.67 1.03
N GLY A 378 -2.70 -12.38 0.04
CA GLY A 378 -1.54 -11.97 -0.74
C GLY A 378 -0.53 -13.10 -0.87
N ILE A 379 0.72 -12.75 -1.20
CA ILE A 379 1.84 -13.68 -1.29
C ILE A 379 2.81 -13.34 -0.15
N LEU A 380 3.14 -14.33 0.67
CA LEU A 380 4.04 -14.20 1.81
C LEU A 380 5.16 -15.23 1.73
N PHE A 381 6.39 -14.75 1.67
CA PHE A 381 7.59 -15.52 1.91
C PHE A 381 8.03 -15.37 3.37
N LEU A 382 8.35 -16.49 3.99
CA LEU A 382 9.05 -16.55 5.27
C LEU A 382 10.46 -17.04 4.99
N THR A 383 11.48 -16.45 5.62
CA THR A 383 12.82 -17.07 5.67
C THR A 383 13.09 -17.63 7.07
N THR A 384 13.97 -18.63 7.12
CA THR A 384 14.46 -19.19 8.37
C THR A 384 15.85 -19.80 8.17
N ASN A 385 16.70 -19.60 9.17
CA ASN A 385 18.02 -20.23 9.24
C ASN A 385 17.98 -21.59 9.99
N ARG A 386 16.83 -21.98 10.56
CA ARG A 386 16.66 -23.18 11.39
C ARG A 386 15.67 -24.16 10.78
N VAL A 387 16.19 -25.25 10.23
CA VAL A 387 15.37 -26.35 9.67
C VAL A 387 14.71 -27.21 10.79
N ARG A 388 15.21 -27.12 12.03
CA ARG A 388 15.08 -28.21 13.03
C ARG A 388 14.02 -28.02 14.12
N VAL A 389 13.43 -26.85 14.30
CA VAL A 389 12.59 -26.54 15.47
C VAL A 389 11.41 -25.65 15.05
N PHE A 390 10.30 -26.28 14.65
CA PHE A 390 9.06 -25.60 14.26
C PHE A 390 7.87 -26.14 15.05
N ASP A 391 6.97 -25.25 15.45
CA ASP A 391 5.67 -25.60 16.01
C ASP A 391 4.88 -26.54 15.08
N GLU A 392 4.30 -27.63 15.62
CA GLU A 392 3.52 -28.60 14.83
C GLU A 392 2.32 -27.94 14.13
N ALA A 393 1.69 -26.95 14.78
CA ALA A 393 0.60 -26.21 14.14
C ALA A 393 1.11 -25.26 13.04
N PHE A 394 2.39 -24.90 12.98
CA PHE A 394 3.00 -24.18 11.85
C PHE A 394 3.22 -25.09 10.64
N GLN A 395 3.70 -26.33 10.85
CA GLN A 395 3.89 -27.34 9.78
C GLN A 395 2.61 -27.52 8.93
N SER A 396 1.43 -27.44 9.55
CA SER A 396 0.12 -27.54 8.88
C SER A 396 -0.30 -26.34 8.00
N ARG A 397 0.46 -25.24 7.97
CA ARG A 397 0.06 -23.95 7.36
C ARG A 397 0.90 -23.53 6.15
N ILE A 398 1.88 -24.33 5.75
CA ILE A 398 2.96 -23.97 4.80
C ILE A 398 2.86 -24.80 3.53
N HIS A 399 3.27 -24.23 2.39
CA HIS A 399 3.60 -24.99 1.18
C HIS A 399 5.12 -25.28 1.16
N LYS A 400 5.51 -26.56 1.14
CA LYS A 400 6.90 -27.06 1.03
C LYS A 400 7.14 -27.66 -0.37
N VAL A 401 8.40 -27.83 -0.81
CA VAL A 401 8.75 -28.19 -2.22
C VAL A 401 10.02 -29.08 -2.34
N ASN A 402 9.87 -30.40 -2.60
CA ASN A 402 10.89 -31.31 -3.23
C ASN A 402 10.23 -32.41 -4.13
N GLY A 403 10.72 -32.71 -5.34
CA GLY A 403 9.98 -33.51 -6.38
C GLY A 403 9.85 -35.03 -6.11
N ASP A 404 8.96 -35.81 -6.75
CA ASP A 404 8.75 -35.95 -8.22
C ASP A 404 7.31 -36.40 -8.66
N SER A 405 7.13 -37.22 -9.70
CA SER A 405 5.89 -37.62 -10.46
C SER A 405 5.97 -39.13 -10.86
N PRO A 406 4.96 -39.82 -11.44
CA PRO A 406 3.63 -39.40 -11.97
C PRO A 406 2.43 -40.09 -11.25
N ASP A 407 1.18 -40.31 -11.72
CA ASP A 407 0.45 -40.16 -13.02
C ASP A 407 -1.09 -40.02 -12.75
N GLY A 408 -1.95 -39.94 -13.77
CA GLY A 408 -3.34 -40.48 -13.74
C GLY A 408 -4.46 -39.67 -13.06
N GLY A 409 -5.73 -39.98 -13.33
CA GLY A 409 -6.90 -39.29 -12.72
C GLY A 409 -7.61 -40.15 -11.67
N LEU A 410 -7.82 -39.60 -10.46
CA LEU A 410 -8.22 -40.32 -9.24
C LEU A 410 -9.32 -41.40 -9.39
N THR A 411 -8.88 -42.64 -9.25
CA THR A 411 -9.67 -43.85 -8.96
C THR A 411 -9.98 -43.99 -7.46
N LYS A 412 -10.79 -45.00 -7.10
CA LYS A 412 -11.10 -45.30 -5.68
C LYS A 412 -9.89 -45.81 -4.90
N ASP A 413 -8.97 -46.50 -5.56
CA ASP A 413 -7.82 -47.12 -4.91
C ASP A 413 -6.73 -46.07 -4.66
N GLU A 414 -6.52 -45.15 -5.60
CA GLU A 414 -5.67 -43.97 -5.40
C GLU A 414 -6.22 -43.04 -4.30
N LEU A 415 -7.54 -42.92 -4.15
CA LEU A 415 -8.18 -42.27 -3.00
C LEU A 415 -7.88 -42.97 -1.67
N HIS A 416 -7.68 -44.29 -1.66
CA HIS A 416 -7.26 -45.03 -0.47
C HIS A 416 -5.78 -44.72 -0.13
N VAL A 417 -4.91 -44.68 -1.14
CA VAL A 417 -3.50 -44.26 -1.00
C VAL A 417 -3.39 -42.83 -0.45
N LEU A 418 -4.23 -41.89 -0.92
CA LEU A 418 -4.30 -40.54 -0.35
C LEU A 418 -4.77 -40.50 1.10
N ALA A 419 -5.60 -41.46 1.53
CA ALA A 419 -6.14 -41.54 2.90
C ALA A 419 -5.17 -42.22 3.89
N GLU A 420 -4.20 -43.00 3.41
CA GLU A 420 -3.13 -43.61 4.22
C GLU A 420 -1.99 -42.62 4.55
N LYS A 421 -1.78 -41.62 3.69
CA LYS A 421 -0.89 -40.47 3.96
C LYS A 421 -1.41 -39.70 5.19
N LYS A 422 -0.56 -39.43 6.19
CA LYS A 422 -0.96 -38.80 7.47
C LYS A 422 -1.18 -37.28 7.39
N VAL A 423 -2.06 -36.83 6.50
CA VAL A 423 -2.37 -35.41 6.29
C VAL A 423 -3.70 -34.99 6.90
N ASN A 424 -3.70 -33.83 7.56
CA ASN A 424 -4.93 -33.23 8.11
C ASN A 424 -5.75 -32.48 7.04
N GLY A 425 -7.02 -32.18 7.32
CA GLY A 425 -7.92 -31.53 6.36
C GLY A 425 -7.45 -30.19 5.78
N ARG A 426 -6.57 -29.45 6.49
CA ARG A 426 -5.97 -28.21 5.97
C ARG A 426 -4.82 -28.49 5.02
N GLN A 427 -3.98 -29.47 5.34
CA GLN A 427 -2.96 -29.99 4.41
C GLN A 427 -3.62 -30.54 3.15
N ILE A 428 -4.71 -31.30 3.25
CA ILE A 428 -5.49 -31.78 2.09
C ILE A 428 -6.00 -30.61 1.22
N LYS A 429 -6.56 -29.54 1.82
CA LYS A 429 -6.98 -28.35 1.05
C LYS A 429 -5.79 -27.67 0.34
N ASN A 430 -4.64 -27.54 1.02
CA ASN A 430 -3.42 -26.96 0.42
C ASN A 430 -2.86 -27.84 -0.70
N VAL A 431 -2.85 -29.16 -0.53
CA VAL A 431 -2.44 -30.16 -1.53
C VAL A 431 -3.29 -30.02 -2.78
N VAL A 432 -4.63 -30.07 -2.65
CA VAL A 432 -5.56 -29.93 -3.79
C VAL A 432 -5.43 -28.57 -4.48
N LYS A 433 -5.27 -27.48 -3.71
CA LYS A 433 -5.08 -26.11 -4.25
C LYS A 433 -3.76 -25.96 -5.01
N THR A 434 -2.69 -26.57 -4.52
CA THR A 434 -1.35 -26.56 -5.14
C THR A 434 -1.27 -27.46 -6.37
N ALA A 435 -1.87 -28.65 -6.29
CA ALA A 435 -2.00 -29.58 -7.41
C ALA A 435 -2.84 -28.96 -8.55
N GLY A 436 -3.95 -28.29 -8.20
CA GLY A 436 -4.77 -27.54 -9.15
C GLY A 436 -4.00 -26.36 -9.78
N ALA A 437 -3.20 -25.64 -8.99
CA ALA A 437 -2.31 -24.60 -9.50
C ALA A 437 -1.26 -25.14 -10.48
N LEU A 438 -0.62 -26.27 -10.15
CA LEU A 438 0.35 -26.94 -11.02
C LEU A 438 -0.27 -27.37 -12.35
N ALA A 439 -1.42 -28.05 -12.32
CA ALA A 439 -2.13 -28.46 -13.53
C ALA A 439 -2.51 -27.25 -14.41
N VAL A 440 -3.09 -26.20 -13.83
CA VAL A 440 -3.44 -24.97 -14.56
C VAL A 440 -2.21 -24.30 -15.18
N GLY A 441 -1.08 -24.23 -14.47
CA GLY A 441 0.16 -23.67 -14.98
C GLY A 441 0.79 -24.48 -16.13
N ARG A 442 0.58 -25.80 -16.16
CA ARG A 442 0.99 -26.68 -17.26
C ARG A 442 -0.01 -26.73 -18.43
N GLN A 443 -1.17 -26.09 -18.30
CA GLN A 443 -2.33 -26.26 -19.19
C GLN A 443 -2.89 -27.71 -19.23
N GLU A 444 -2.65 -28.47 -18.16
CA GLU A 444 -3.06 -29.85 -17.97
C GLU A 444 -4.34 -29.95 -17.13
N LYS A 445 -4.93 -31.15 -17.07
CA LYS A 445 -6.01 -31.44 -16.11
C LYS A 445 -5.41 -31.87 -14.77
N LEU A 446 -6.13 -31.58 -13.68
CA LEU A 446 -5.77 -32.08 -12.35
C LEU A 446 -5.77 -33.62 -12.35
N THR A 447 -4.70 -34.18 -11.80
CA THR A 447 -4.39 -35.62 -11.76
C THR A 447 -3.92 -36.01 -10.35
N PHE A 448 -4.00 -37.31 -10.03
CA PHE A 448 -3.37 -37.95 -8.89
C PHE A 448 -1.85 -37.67 -8.86
N ASP A 449 -1.19 -37.68 -10.02
CA ASP A 449 0.17 -37.14 -10.25
C ASP A 449 0.41 -35.83 -9.48
N HIS A 450 -0.39 -34.80 -9.77
CA HIS A 450 -0.24 -33.49 -9.16
C HIS A 450 -0.52 -33.50 -7.64
N LEU A 451 -1.33 -34.44 -7.14
CA LEU A 451 -1.63 -34.59 -5.71
C LEU A 451 -0.51 -35.35 -4.97
N ILE A 452 -0.02 -36.47 -5.55
CA ILE A 452 1.10 -37.26 -5.03
C ILE A 452 2.39 -36.48 -5.12
N GLN A 453 2.65 -35.79 -6.24
CA GLN A 453 3.73 -34.82 -6.34
C GLN A 453 3.69 -33.87 -5.15
N VAL A 454 2.54 -33.26 -4.82
CA VAL A 454 2.44 -32.32 -3.68
C VAL A 454 2.53 -32.99 -2.31
N LEU A 455 2.11 -34.24 -2.18
CA LEU A 455 2.25 -35.01 -0.94
C LEU A 455 3.68 -35.51 -0.72
N ASP A 456 4.41 -35.84 -1.78
CA ASP A 456 5.81 -36.27 -1.70
C ASP A 456 6.75 -35.04 -1.62
N LEU A 457 6.37 -33.91 -2.26
CA LEU A 457 6.83 -32.54 -1.94
C LEU A 457 6.53 -32.15 -0.47
N MET A 458 5.80 -32.95 0.30
CA MET A 458 5.60 -32.78 1.75
C MET A 458 6.28 -33.87 2.60
N GLU A 459 6.17 -35.17 2.26
CA GLU A 459 6.70 -36.29 3.05
C GLU A 459 8.22 -36.48 2.99
N GLN A 460 8.88 -36.03 1.91
CA GLN A 460 10.36 -36.04 1.85
C GLN A 460 11.00 -35.14 2.93
N PHE A 461 10.24 -34.16 3.43
CA PHE A 461 10.68 -33.32 4.55
C PHE A 461 10.57 -34.01 5.90
N ASP A 462 9.68 -35.00 6.06
CA ASP A 462 9.56 -35.78 7.29
C ASP A 462 10.57 -36.94 7.31
N THR A 463 10.79 -37.64 6.18
CA THR A 463 11.75 -38.76 6.11
C THR A 463 13.21 -38.35 6.29
N THR A 464 13.55 -37.07 6.04
CA THR A 464 14.90 -36.54 6.31
C THR A 464 15.25 -36.55 7.82
N HIS A 465 14.27 -36.72 8.73
CA HIS A 465 14.51 -36.83 10.17
C HIS A 465 15.14 -38.17 10.62
N VAL A 466 15.19 -39.21 9.78
CA VAL A 466 15.59 -40.57 10.20
C VAL A 466 17.07 -40.89 9.90
N MET A 467 17.68 -40.24 8.90
CA MET A 467 19.00 -40.63 8.37
C MET A 467 20.20 -39.91 9.01
N TYR A 468 19.99 -39.19 10.12
CA TYR A 468 21.04 -38.53 10.92
C TYR A 468 20.76 -38.66 12.43
N GLN A 469 20.74 -39.90 12.92
CA GLN A 469 20.99 -40.24 14.32
C GLN A 469 22.48 -40.50 14.54
#